data_AF-A0A935ZJD3-F1
#
_entry.id   AF-A0A935ZJD3-F1
#
_cell.length_a   1.000
_cell.length_b   1.000
_cell.length_c   1.000
_cell.angle_alpha   90.00
_cell.angle_beta   90.00
_cell.angle_gamma   90.00
#
_symmetry.space_group_name_H-M   'P 1'
#
loop_
_entity.id
_entity.type
_entity.pdbx_description
1 polymer ?
#
loop_
_entity_poly.entity_id
_entity_poly.type
_entity_poly.pdbx_seq_one_letter_code
_entity_poly.pdbx_strand_id
1 'polypeptide(L)'
;MTIPIPSLDPAHVRAIAIRTNDLGPFEEDVLWLFDTPSGELEIPGSRVNGEAVGVLHAAFPGLDSEKIVRAMTSVEPRTFRVWHPRAAEVPRTKKALEARFESLVTRLGGRDPGGHVGLALISAWSAPERRYHDTEHLGECLVALADLHGENEDRDVAELALFYHDAVYDPRGPGSEAKSQELLWRDANALAISDHVAERAAELVGATAHTELAGGAKDPLTGPVLDADLAGLARDPYGFLDYEDGVREEYMHVPDEVFFEARGRFLRGLLARPALYVTPAGAALYEARARANLTALLASPRYARGRARA
;
A
#
# COMPACT_ATOMS: atom_id res chain seq x y z
N MET A 1 -18.32 5.36 -32.51
CA MET A 1 -19.45 4.61 -31.95
C MET A 1 -19.01 4.18 -30.55
N THR A 2 -19.41 4.94 -29.54
CA THR A 2 -19.11 4.69 -28.12
C THR A 2 -19.70 3.33 -27.79
N ILE A 3 -18.84 2.33 -27.61
CA ILE A 3 -19.30 1.08 -27.03
C ILE A 3 -19.66 1.46 -25.60
N PRO A 4 -20.91 1.26 -25.15
CA PRO A 4 -21.23 1.50 -23.76
C PRO A 4 -20.20 0.70 -22.97
N ILE A 5 -19.54 1.34 -22.00
CA ILE A 5 -18.87 0.59 -20.94
C ILE A 5 -19.83 -0.55 -20.61
N PRO A 6 -19.37 -1.81 -20.67
CA PRO A 6 -20.26 -2.95 -20.54
C PRO A 6 -21.14 -2.68 -19.35
N SER A 7 -22.42 -3.08 -19.43
CA SER A 7 -23.41 -2.95 -18.36
C SER A 7 -23.01 -3.80 -17.14
N LEU A 8 -21.80 -3.58 -16.65
CA LEU A 8 -21.17 -4.18 -15.52
C LEU A 8 -21.95 -3.63 -14.35
N ASP A 9 -22.68 -4.53 -13.73
CA ASP A 9 -23.18 -4.28 -12.40
C ASP A 9 -21.97 -4.08 -11.48
N PRO A 10 -21.79 -2.88 -10.89
CA PRO A 10 -20.64 -2.61 -10.03
C PRO A 10 -20.52 -3.60 -8.87
N ALA A 11 -21.63 -4.22 -8.45
CA ALA A 11 -21.63 -5.25 -7.41
C ALA A 11 -20.86 -6.53 -7.79
N HIS A 12 -20.64 -6.77 -9.08
CA HIS A 12 -19.96 -7.96 -9.60
C HIS A 12 -18.53 -7.70 -10.08
N VAL A 13 -18.01 -6.48 -9.93
CA VAL A 13 -16.61 -6.14 -10.25
C VAL A 13 -15.77 -6.27 -8.99
N ARG A 14 -14.71 -7.08 -9.06
CA ARG A 14 -13.80 -7.37 -7.93
C ARG A 14 -12.59 -6.44 -7.88
N ALA A 15 -12.16 -5.93 -9.03
CA ALA A 15 -11.13 -4.91 -9.18
C ALA A 15 -11.17 -4.32 -10.59
N ILE A 16 -10.67 -3.10 -10.74
CA ILE A 16 -10.42 -2.47 -12.04
C ILE A 16 -8.94 -2.11 -12.10
N ALA A 17 -8.31 -2.42 -13.22
CA ALA A 17 -6.94 -2.06 -13.47
C ALA A 17 -6.75 -1.51 -14.89
N ILE A 18 -5.63 -0.83 -15.11
CA ILE A 18 -5.16 -0.47 -16.43
C ILE A 18 -3.82 -1.17 -16.64
N ARG A 19 -3.74 -1.97 -17.69
CA ARG A 19 -2.51 -2.62 -18.13
C ARG A 19 -1.93 -1.84 -19.31
N THR A 20 -0.64 -1.59 -19.25
CA THR A 20 0.12 -0.88 -20.27
C THR A 20 1.16 -1.81 -20.90
N ASN A 21 1.57 -1.53 -22.13
CA ASN A 21 2.61 -2.27 -22.85
C ASN A 21 3.46 -1.32 -23.71
N ASP A 22 4.47 -1.86 -24.38
CA ASP A 22 5.45 -1.12 -25.20
C ASP A 22 5.18 -1.20 -26.72
N LEU A 23 3.97 -1.58 -27.14
CA LEU A 23 3.59 -1.78 -28.55
C LEU A 23 3.04 -0.50 -29.22
N GLY A 24 2.81 0.55 -28.44
CA GLY A 24 2.37 1.86 -28.94
C GLY A 24 3.41 2.55 -29.82
N PRO A 25 3.01 3.52 -30.66
CA PRO A 25 1.65 4.04 -30.86
C PRO A 25 0.86 3.30 -31.96
N PHE A 26 1.42 2.23 -32.54
CA PHE A 26 0.84 1.57 -33.70
C PHE A 26 -0.16 0.45 -33.33
N GLU A 27 -0.06 -0.05 -32.10
CA GLU A 27 -0.98 -1.02 -31.51
C GLU A 27 -1.59 -0.45 -30.22
N GLU A 28 -2.61 -1.13 -29.70
CA GLU A 28 -3.22 -0.76 -28.42
C GLU A 28 -2.22 -1.01 -27.28
N ASP A 29 -1.79 0.06 -26.64
CA ASP A 29 -0.80 0.08 -25.56
C ASP A 29 -1.41 0.30 -24.18
N VAL A 30 -2.72 0.56 -24.11
CA VAL A 30 -3.48 0.77 -22.89
C VAL A 30 -4.72 -0.12 -22.89
N LEU A 31 -4.89 -0.93 -21.85
CA LEU A 31 -5.98 -1.89 -21.72
C LEU A 31 -6.65 -1.74 -20.35
N TRP A 32 -7.96 -1.47 -20.33
CA TRP A 32 -8.75 -1.47 -19.11
C TRP A 32 -9.20 -2.89 -18.80
N LEU A 33 -8.89 -3.35 -17.59
CA LEU A 33 -9.18 -4.69 -17.11
C LEU A 33 -10.23 -4.62 -16.01
N PHE A 34 -11.28 -5.42 -16.13
CA PHE A 34 -12.33 -5.58 -15.13
C PHE A 34 -12.32 -7.02 -14.66
N ASP A 35 -11.92 -7.25 -13.41
CA ASP A 35 -11.98 -8.59 -12.83
C ASP A 35 -13.41 -8.89 -12.36
N THR A 36 -13.98 -9.98 -12.86
CA THR A 36 -15.34 -10.44 -12.54
C THR A 36 -15.34 -11.92 -12.16
N PRO A 37 -16.38 -12.44 -11.46
CA PRO A 37 -16.50 -13.87 -11.18
C PRO A 37 -16.44 -14.77 -12.43
N SER A 38 -16.83 -14.27 -13.59
CA SER A 38 -16.80 -14.99 -14.87
C SER A 38 -15.47 -14.91 -15.61
N GLY A 39 -14.52 -14.10 -15.13
CA GLY A 39 -13.22 -13.87 -15.76
C GLY A 39 -12.86 -12.39 -15.90
N GLU A 40 -11.68 -12.14 -16.44
CA GLU A 40 -11.20 -10.80 -16.78
C GLU A 40 -11.87 -10.32 -18.07
N LEU A 41 -12.48 -9.15 -18.03
CA LEU A 41 -12.96 -8.44 -19.21
C LEU A 41 -11.98 -7.34 -19.57
N GLU A 42 -11.52 -7.36 -20.82
CA GLU A 42 -10.54 -6.41 -21.35
C GLU A 42 -11.21 -5.44 -22.33
N ILE A 43 -10.95 -4.14 -22.14
CA ILE A 43 -11.45 -3.06 -22.99
C ILE A 43 -10.26 -2.22 -23.46
N PRO A 44 -10.04 -2.08 -24.78
CA PRO A 44 -9.05 -1.16 -25.33
C PRO A 44 -9.22 0.27 -24.80
N GLY A 45 -8.13 0.91 -24.38
CA GLY A 45 -8.10 2.29 -23.89
C GLY A 45 -8.65 3.29 -24.91
N SER A 46 -8.43 3.04 -26.19
CA SER A 46 -9.03 3.79 -27.31
C SER A 46 -10.57 3.84 -27.29
N ARG A 47 -11.23 2.94 -26.54
CA ARG A 47 -12.69 2.91 -26.35
C ARG A 47 -13.16 3.59 -25.06
N VAL A 48 -12.25 3.98 -24.16
CA VAL A 48 -12.57 4.62 -22.88
C VAL A 48 -12.22 6.12 -22.96
N ASN A 49 -13.18 6.92 -23.42
CA ASN A 49 -13.04 8.37 -23.50
C ASN A 49 -13.41 9.07 -22.17
N GLY A 50 -13.31 10.40 -22.10
CA GLY A 50 -13.61 11.15 -20.88
C GLY A 50 -15.05 10.99 -20.35
N GLU A 51 -16.04 10.81 -21.25
CA GLU A 51 -17.42 10.51 -20.86
C GLU A 51 -17.51 9.13 -20.17
N ALA A 52 -16.83 8.13 -20.73
CA ALA A 52 -16.74 6.80 -20.16
C ALA A 52 -16.07 6.84 -18.76
N VAL A 53 -14.95 7.55 -18.61
CA VAL A 53 -14.31 7.74 -17.30
C VAL A 53 -15.26 8.40 -16.28
N GLY A 54 -16.09 9.36 -16.72
CA GLY A 54 -17.14 9.97 -15.89
C GLY A 54 -18.18 8.96 -15.41
N VAL A 55 -18.64 8.07 -16.28
CA VAL A 55 -19.56 6.96 -15.91
C VAL A 55 -18.90 6.00 -14.92
N LEU A 56 -17.63 5.66 -15.11
CA LEU A 56 -16.89 4.82 -14.17
C LEU A 56 -16.77 5.48 -12.79
N HIS A 57 -16.48 6.79 -12.72
CA HIS A 57 -16.46 7.50 -11.44
C HIS A 57 -17.80 7.47 -10.70
N ALA A 58 -18.91 7.56 -11.43
CA ALA A 58 -20.24 7.47 -10.83
C ALA A 58 -20.57 6.05 -10.35
N ALA A 59 -20.09 5.02 -11.06
CA ALA A 59 -20.35 3.62 -10.76
C ALA A 59 -19.42 3.03 -9.68
N PHE A 60 -18.18 3.56 -9.57
CA PHE A 60 -17.11 3.01 -8.74
C PHE A 60 -16.55 4.08 -7.79
N PRO A 61 -17.20 4.33 -6.64
CA PRO A 61 -16.68 5.24 -5.63
C PRO A 61 -15.27 4.86 -5.21
N GLY A 62 -14.37 5.84 -5.16
CA GLY A 62 -12.95 5.61 -4.90
C GLY A 62 -12.13 5.22 -6.14
N LEU A 63 -12.66 5.34 -7.36
CA LEU A 63 -11.85 5.19 -8.58
C LEU A 63 -10.70 6.22 -8.59
N ASP A 64 -9.48 5.75 -8.85
CA ASP A 64 -8.25 6.51 -8.69
C ASP A 64 -7.88 7.30 -9.96
N SER A 65 -8.23 8.58 -10.01
CA SER A 65 -7.89 9.43 -11.16
C SER A 65 -6.38 9.63 -11.33
N GLU A 66 -5.61 9.67 -10.25
CA GLU A 66 -4.16 9.90 -10.34
C GLU A 66 -3.46 8.69 -10.96
N LYS A 67 -3.83 7.47 -10.53
CA LYS A 67 -3.34 6.24 -11.17
C LYS A 67 -3.84 6.08 -12.60
N ILE A 68 -5.07 6.50 -12.92
CA ILE A 68 -5.55 6.52 -14.31
C ILE A 68 -4.63 7.42 -15.15
N VAL A 69 -4.35 8.64 -14.70
CA VAL A 69 -3.45 9.57 -15.42
C VAL A 69 -2.05 8.97 -15.58
N ARG A 70 -1.49 8.38 -14.52
CA ARG A 70 -0.18 7.71 -14.57
C ARG A 70 -0.16 6.54 -15.56
N ALA A 71 -1.22 5.74 -15.61
CA ALA A 71 -1.32 4.65 -16.55
C ALA A 71 -1.38 5.17 -17.99
N MET A 72 -2.15 6.23 -18.26
CA MET A 72 -2.28 6.84 -19.59
C MET A 72 -0.98 7.50 -20.10
N THR A 73 -0.02 7.76 -19.21
CA THR A 73 1.29 8.34 -19.55
C THR A 73 2.44 7.35 -19.41
N SER A 74 2.16 6.10 -19.03
CA SER A 74 3.17 5.04 -18.91
C SER A 74 3.61 4.59 -20.29
N VAL A 75 4.91 4.33 -20.43
CA VAL A 75 5.52 3.69 -21.60
C VAL A 75 6.12 2.32 -21.26
N GLU A 76 5.93 1.88 -20.01
CA GLU A 76 6.47 0.62 -19.51
C GLU A 76 5.37 -0.43 -19.37
N PRO A 77 5.65 -1.72 -19.63
CA PRO A 77 4.70 -2.79 -19.37
C PRO A 77 4.38 -2.95 -17.87
N ARG A 78 3.23 -2.40 -17.45
CA ARG A 78 2.81 -2.34 -16.04
C ARG A 78 1.30 -2.50 -15.88
N THR A 79 0.88 -2.98 -14.71
CA THR A 79 -0.52 -2.98 -14.27
C THR A 79 -0.73 -1.98 -13.13
N PHE A 80 -1.68 -1.07 -13.30
CA PHE A 80 -2.10 -0.08 -12.30
C PHE A 80 -3.47 -0.49 -11.77
N ARG A 81 -3.59 -0.84 -10.48
CA ARG A 81 -4.92 -1.08 -9.90
C ARG A 81 -5.56 0.27 -9.59
N VAL A 82 -6.61 0.62 -10.33
CA VAL A 82 -7.29 1.92 -10.22
C VAL A 82 -8.54 1.87 -9.34
N TRP A 83 -9.05 0.68 -9.03
CA TRP A 83 -10.19 0.51 -8.12
C TRP A 83 -10.28 -0.90 -7.52
N HIS A 84 -10.86 -0.99 -6.32
CA HIS A 84 -11.32 -2.20 -5.66
C HIS A 84 -12.57 -1.88 -4.81
N PRO A 85 -13.36 -2.87 -4.34
CA PRO A 85 -14.64 -2.65 -3.66
C PRO A 85 -14.59 -1.74 -2.42
N ARG A 86 -13.44 -1.64 -1.75
CA ARG A 86 -13.22 -0.82 -0.56
C ARG A 86 -12.43 0.46 -0.84
N ALA A 87 -12.22 0.83 -2.11
CA ALA A 87 -11.38 1.97 -2.48
C ALA A 87 -11.88 3.30 -1.91
N ALA A 88 -13.19 3.44 -1.68
CA ALA A 88 -13.77 4.63 -1.05
C ALA A 88 -13.46 4.74 0.46
N GLU A 89 -13.09 3.64 1.12
CA GLU A 89 -12.73 3.62 2.55
C GLU A 89 -11.29 4.04 2.78
N VAL A 90 -10.43 3.97 1.76
CA VAL A 90 -8.99 4.24 1.85
C VAL A 90 -8.73 5.76 1.81
N PRO A 91 -8.26 6.38 2.91
CA PRO A 91 -7.89 7.79 2.90
C PRO A 91 -6.55 7.97 2.19
N ARG A 92 -6.57 8.27 0.90
CA ARG A 92 -5.34 8.46 0.10
C ARG A 92 -4.97 9.92 -0.21
N THR A 93 -5.91 10.85 -0.05
CA THR A 93 -5.65 12.27 -0.33
C THR A 93 -4.97 12.94 0.85
N LYS A 94 -4.09 13.92 0.59
CA LYS A 94 -3.45 14.73 1.63
C LYS A 94 -4.47 15.24 2.65
N LYS A 95 -5.54 15.87 2.17
CA LYS A 95 -6.61 16.43 3.00
C LYS A 95 -7.29 15.38 3.89
N ALA A 96 -7.54 14.18 3.37
CA ALA A 96 -8.19 13.12 4.14
C ALA A 96 -7.27 12.58 5.24
N LEU A 97 -5.98 12.40 4.94
CA LEU A 97 -4.99 11.95 5.91
C LEU A 97 -4.66 13.01 6.95
N GLU A 98 -4.56 14.29 6.56
CA GLU A 98 -4.41 15.43 7.46
C GLU A 98 -5.58 15.50 8.45
N ALA A 99 -6.83 15.41 7.96
CA ALA A 99 -8.01 15.42 8.83
C ALA A 99 -8.06 14.20 9.77
N ARG A 100 -7.60 13.02 9.30
CA ARG A 100 -7.54 11.81 10.12
C ARG A 100 -6.47 11.93 11.21
N PHE A 101 -5.30 12.47 10.87
CA PHE A 101 -4.23 12.74 11.83
C PHE A 101 -4.63 13.80 12.85
N GLU A 102 -5.30 14.88 12.44
CA GLU A 102 -5.85 15.90 13.34
C GLU A 102 -6.82 15.28 14.36
N SER A 103 -7.73 14.41 13.88
CA SER A 103 -8.65 13.69 14.74
C SER A 103 -7.91 12.77 15.71
N LEU A 104 -6.88 12.06 15.25
CA LEU A 104 -6.04 11.19 16.07
C LEU A 104 -5.34 11.96 17.19
N VAL A 105 -4.66 13.07 16.87
CA VAL A 105 -3.97 13.90 17.86
C VAL A 105 -4.95 14.41 18.91
N THR A 106 -6.17 14.78 18.50
CA THR A 106 -7.23 15.20 19.42
C THR A 106 -7.64 14.08 20.39
N ARG A 107 -7.83 12.84 19.90
CA ARG A 107 -8.19 11.69 20.73
C ARG A 107 -7.08 11.29 21.71
N LEU A 108 -5.82 11.47 21.29
CA LEU A 108 -4.63 11.26 22.14
C LEU A 108 -4.40 12.39 23.16
N GLY A 109 -5.25 13.42 23.20
CA GLY A 109 -5.13 14.56 24.11
C GLY A 109 -4.01 15.54 23.75
N GLY A 110 -3.50 15.48 22.52
CA GLY A 110 -2.51 16.40 22.00
C GLY A 110 -3.06 17.79 21.71
N ARG A 111 -2.18 18.70 21.29
CA ARG A 111 -2.43 20.10 20.98
C ARG A 111 -1.96 20.42 19.57
N ASP A 112 -2.51 21.51 19.02
CA ASP A 112 -2.28 21.96 17.65
C ASP A 112 -2.48 20.83 16.60
N PRO A 113 -3.61 20.10 16.65
CA PRO A 113 -3.79 18.88 15.85
C PRO A 113 -3.84 19.16 14.33
N GLY A 114 -4.23 20.37 13.91
CA GLY A 114 -4.19 20.84 12.51
C GLY A 114 -2.93 21.64 12.16
N GLY A 115 -1.92 21.59 13.02
CA GLY A 115 -0.71 22.41 12.94
C GLY A 115 0.30 21.94 11.92
N HIS A 116 1.49 22.56 11.96
CA HIS A 116 2.55 22.31 10.98
C HIS A 116 3.07 20.86 11.01
N VAL A 117 2.93 20.16 12.14
CA VAL A 117 3.42 18.77 12.32
C VAL A 117 2.67 17.83 11.38
N GLY A 118 1.33 17.86 11.41
CA GLY A 118 0.50 17.03 10.53
C GLY A 118 0.74 17.35 9.05
N LEU A 119 0.81 18.64 8.70
CA LEU A 119 1.10 19.06 7.32
C LEU A 119 2.46 18.55 6.81
N ALA A 120 3.51 18.65 7.65
CA ALA A 120 4.83 18.16 7.30
C ALA A 120 4.86 16.63 7.15
N LEU A 121 4.19 15.91 8.05
CA LEU A 121 4.08 14.45 8.02
C LEU A 121 3.42 13.96 6.74
N ILE A 122 2.24 14.51 6.40
CA ILE A 122 1.51 14.09 5.19
C ILE A 122 2.24 14.55 3.92
N SER A 123 2.95 15.68 3.96
CA SER A 123 3.83 16.09 2.87
C SER A 123 4.96 15.09 2.65
N ALA A 124 5.54 14.49 3.70
CA ALA A 124 6.58 13.47 3.57
C ALA A 124 6.06 12.19 2.91
N TRP A 125 4.86 11.74 3.28
CA TRP A 125 4.18 10.61 2.63
C TRP A 125 3.83 10.87 1.16
N SER A 126 3.66 12.14 0.78
CA SER A 126 3.30 12.54 -0.59
C SER A 126 4.50 12.95 -1.44
N ALA A 127 5.71 12.56 -1.05
CA ALA A 127 6.93 12.90 -1.79
C ALA A 127 6.87 12.28 -3.21
N PRO A 128 7.20 13.05 -4.26
CA PRO A 128 6.99 12.65 -5.65
C PRO A 128 7.86 11.49 -6.12
N GLU A 129 8.82 11.02 -5.32
CA GLU A 129 9.65 9.85 -5.55
C GLU A 129 9.09 8.56 -4.94
N ARG A 130 8.14 8.64 -4.01
CA ARG A 130 7.45 7.48 -3.42
C ARG A 130 6.49 6.88 -4.44
N ARG A 131 6.36 5.56 -4.45
CA ARG A 131 5.55 4.81 -5.42
C ARG A 131 4.71 3.71 -4.80
N TYR A 132 5.28 3.03 -3.81
CA TYR A 132 4.57 2.10 -2.97
C TYR A 132 4.43 2.66 -1.56
N HIS A 133 5.49 3.21 -0.96
CA HIS A 133 5.46 3.76 0.39
C HIS A 133 4.88 5.18 0.39
N ASP A 134 3.67 5.34 -0.15
CA ASP A 134 2.97 6.61 -0.34
C ASP A 134 1.66 6.72 0.48
N THR A 135 0.85 7.73 0.21
CA THR A 135 -0.40 7.99 0.93
C THR A 135 -1.47 6.91 0.74
N GLU A 136 -1.45 6.14 -0.37
CA GLU A 136 -2.36 5.01 -0.54
C GLU A 136 -1.96 3.86 0.37
N HIS A 137 -0.66 3.53 0.46
CA HIS A 137 -0.17 2.51 1.40
C HIS A 137 -0.55 2.84 2.84
N LEU A 138 -0.26 4.07 3.30
CA LEU A 138 -0.67 4.52 4.62
C LEU A 138 -2.19 4.36 4.81
N GLY A 139 -2.99 4.83 3.85
CA GLY A 139 -4.45 4.71 3.92
C GLY A 139 -4.94 3.27 4.03
N GLU A 140 -4.31 2.35 3.30
CA GLU A 140 -4.65 0.92 3.35
C GLU A 140 -4.26 0.27 4.67
N CYS A 141 -3.08 0.58 5.22
CA CYS A 141 -2.68 0.11 6.55
C CYS A 141 -3.68 0.57 7.62
N LEU A 142 -4.16 1.81 7.52
CA LEU A 142 -5.16 2.38 8.43
C LEU A 142 -6.54 1.71 8.33
N VAL A 143 -6.90 1.20 7.15
CA VAL A 143 -8.11 0.37 6.95
C VAL A 143 -7.88 -1.05 7.49
N ALA A 144 -6.73 -1.65 7.22
CA ALA A 144 -6.38 -2.99 7.71
C ALA A 144 -6.32 -3.03 9.25
N LEU A 145 -5.77 -2.00 9.90
CA LEU A 145 -5.76 -1.90 11.36
C LEU A 145 -7.18 -1.92 11.95
N ALA A 146 -8.13 -1.25 11.29
CA ALA A 146 -9.53 -1.25 11.71
C ALA A 146 -10.15 -2.64 11.66
N ASP A 147 -9.85 -3.42 10.62
CA ASP A 147 -10.32 -4.81 10.47
C ASP A 147 -9.69 -5.75 11.52
N LEU A 148 -8.42 -5.50 11.89
CA LEU A 148 -7.64 -6.36 12.78
C LEU A 148 -7.90 -6.12 14.25
N HIS A 149 -8.17 -4.87 14.63
CA HIS A 149 -8.17 -4.46 16.04
C HIS A 149 -9.42 -3.70 16.50
N GLY A 150 -10.35 -3.40 15.60
CA GLY A 150 -11.59 -2.67 15.92
C GLY A 150 -11.35 -1.25 16.43
N GLU A 151 -12.39 -0.61 16.98
CA GLU A 151 -12.32 0.74 17.58
C GLU A 151 -12.16 0.60 19.11
N ASN A 152 -10.96 0.86 19.64
CA ASN A 152 -10.67 0.88 21.08
C ASN A 152 -9.57 1.93 21.40
N GLU A 153 -9.39 2.29 22.67
CA GLU A 153 -8.44 3.35 23.07
C GLU A 153 -6.97 3.04 22.72
N ASP A 154 -6.57 1.77 22.78
CA ASP A 154 -5.21 1.34 22.42
C ASP A 154 -4.96 1.43 20.89
N ARG A 155 -6.03 1.40 20.07
CA ARG A 155 -5.94 1.54 18.61
C ARG A 155 -5.32 2.88 18.20
N ASP A 156 -5.54 3.96 18.96
CA ASP A 156 -4.95 5.26 18.63
C ASP A 156 -3.42 5.24 18.72
N VAL A 157 -2.84 4.41 19.60
CA VAL A 157 -1.38 4.21 19.67
C VAL A 157 -0.86 3.48 18.43
N ALA A 158 -1.58 2.45 17.97
CA ALA A 158 -1.25 1.73 16.74
C ALA A 158 -1.43 2.59 15.48
N GLU A 159 -2.49 3.40 15.43
CA GLU A 159 -2.73 4.35 14.34
C GLU A 159 -1.63 5.41 14.30
N LEU A 160 -1.20 5.93 15.45
CA LEU A 160 -0.04 6.84 15.52
C LEU A 160 1.23 6.16 14.98
N ALA A 161 1.50 4.91 15.37
CA ALA A 161 2.63 4.16 14.85
C ALA A 161 2.57 4.02 13.32
N LEU A 162 1.40 3.69 12.74
CA LEU A 162 1.24 3.59 11.29
C LEU A 162 1.42 4.92 10.57
N PHE A 163 1.02 6.05 11.15
CA PHE A 163 1.32 7.36 10.57
C PHE A 163 2.82 7.63 10.45
N TYR A 164 3.63 7.03 11.32
CA TYR A 164 5.07 7.25 11.37
C TYR A 164 5.93 6.13 10.77
N HIS A 165 5.43 4.90 10.58
CA HIS A 165 6.27 3.74 10.25
C HIS A 165 7.24 3.97 9.08
N ASP A 166 6.75 4.52 7.96
CA ASP A 166 7.57 4.96 6.83
C ASP A 166 7.55 6.48 6.61
N ALA A 167 7.29 7.28 7.65
CA ALA A 167 7.31 8.74 7.52
C ALA A 167 8.69 9.25 7.08
N VAL A 168 9.77 8.59 7.52
CA VAL A 168 11.10 8.74 6.94
C VAL A 168 11.43 7.52 6.08
N TYR A 169 11.40 7.69 4.76
CA TYR A 169 11.66 6.62 3.80
C TYR A 169 12.84 6.98 2.88
N ASP A 170 13.91 6.20 2.92
CA ASP A 170 15.03 6.30 1.97
C ASP A 170 15.47 4.91 1.50
N PRO A 171 15.09 4.49 0.27
CA PRO A 171 15.44 3.16 -0.25
C PRO A 171 16.95 3.00 -0.55
N ARG A 172 17.75 4.07 -0.43
CA ARG A 172 19.20 4.05 -0.70
C ARG A 172 20.04 3.78 0.55
N GLY A 173 19.46 3.89 1.74
CA GLY A 173 20.18 3.85 3.01
C GLY A 173 19.44 3.06 4.08
N PRO A 174 20.16 2.50 5.07
CA PRO A 174 19.52 1.81 6.18
C PRO A 174 18.91 2.81 7.19
N GLY A 175 18.08 2.28 8.09
CA GLY A 175 17.63 2.97 9.30
C GLY A 175 16.49 3.96 9.07
N SER A 176 15.64 3.72 8.08
CA SER A 176 14.41 4.48 7.88
C SER A 176 13.50 4.41 9.11
N GLU A 177 13.32 3.22 9.66
CA GLU A 177 12.46 2.97 10.82
C GLU A 177 13.00 3.68 12.06
N ALA A 178 14.30 3.62 12.32
CA ALA A 178 14.92 4.33 13.45
C ALA A 178 14.74 5.86 13.34
N LYS A 179 14.89 6.42 12.13
CA LYS A 179 14.63 7.85 11.89
C LYS A 179 13.16 8.20 12.03
N SER A 180 12.25 7.31 11.62
CA SER A 180 10.81 7.44 11.83
C SER A 180 10.45 7.44 13.32
N GLN A 181 11.12 6.63 14.14
CA GLN A 181 10.97 6.66 15.61
C GLN A 181 11.40 8.01 16.19
N GLU A 182 12.60 8.49 15.81
CA GLU A 182 13.11 9.81 16.24
C GLU A 182 12.18 10.95 15.83
N LEU A 183 11.62 10.87 14.61
CA LEU A 183 10.66 11.82 14.10
C LEU A 183 9.37 11.82 14.93
N LEU A 184 8.82 10.63 15.22
CA LEU A 184 7.63 10.47 16.08
C LEU A 184 7.86 11.12 17.43
N TRP A 185 9.00 10.85 18.07
CA TRP A 185 9.33 11.44 19.37
C TRP A 185 9.34 12.96 19.38
N ARG A 186 10.01 13.56 18.39
CA ARG A 186 10.09 15.01 18.24
C ARG A 186 8.69 15.61 18.05
N ASP A 187 7.91 15.00 17.17
CA ASP A 187 6.59 15.51 16.79
C ASP A 187 5.56 15.31 17.90
N ALA A 188 5.58 14.17 18.60
CA ALA A 188 4.73 13.90 19.76
C ALA A 188 4.97 14.93 20.87
N ASN A 189 6.23 15.31 21.11
CA ASN A 189 6.56 16.38 22.06
C ASN A 189 5.99 17.74 21.62
N ALA A 190 6.14 18.11 20.35
CA ALA A 190 5.59 19.34 19.80
C ALA A 190 4.05 19.39 19.88
N LEU A 191 3.40 18.24 19.69
CA LEU A 191 1.96 18.05 19.81
C LEU A 191 1.50 17.84 21.27
N ALA A 192 2.40 17.85 22.26
CA ALA A 192 2.09 17.56 23.66
C ALA A 192 1.32 16.24 23.89
N ILE A 193 1.57 15.23 23.05
CA ILE A 193 1.14 13.85 23.28
C ILE A 193 1.99 13.28 24.43
N SER A 194 1.38 12.49 25.32
CA SER A 194 2.09 11.98 26.50
C SER A 194 3.28 11.09 26.12
N ASP A 195 4.38 11.19 26.88
CA ASP A 195 5.59 10.38 26.66
C ASP A 195 5.28 8.88 26.63
N HIS A 196 4.38 8.40 27.49
CA HIS A 196 3.96 6.99 27.51
C HIS A 196 3.37 6.51 26.17
N VAL A 197 2.52 7.33 25.54
CA VAL A 197 1.95 7.02 24.21
C VAL A 197 3.03 7.08 23.13
N ALA A 198 3.89 8.09 23.18
CA ALA A 198 4.97 8.27 22.22
C ALA A 198 5.98 7.10 22.27
N GLU A 199 6.35 6.64 23.46
CA GLU A 199 7.20 5.46 23.70
C GLU A 199 6.61 4.22 23.05
N ARG A 200 5.36 3.90 23.38
CA ARG A 200 4.68 2.72 22.85
C ARG A 200 4.58 2.78 21.33
N ALA A 201 4.16 3.92 20.76
CA ALA A 201 4.04 4.07 19.32
C ALA A 201 5.40 3.99 18.60
N ALA A 202 6.47 4.56 19.19
CA ALA A 202 7.82 4.45 18.64
C ALA A 202 8.34 3.00 18.68
N GLU A 203 8.06 2.22 19.73
CA GLU A 203 8.41 0.80 19.76
C GLU A 203 7.69 0.01 18.65
N LEU A 204 6.43 0.32 18.38
CA LEU A 204 5.65 -0.26 17.29
C LEU A 204 6.24 0.09 15.92
N VAL A 205 6.67 1.35 15.70
CA VAL A 205 7.39 1.76 14.48
C VAL A 205 8.68 0.96 14.31
N GLY A 206 9.46 0.78 15.37
CA GLY A 206 10.70 0.00 15.29
C GLY A 206 10.46 -1.46 14.89
N ALA A 207 9.31 -2.03 15.26
CA ALA A 207 8.95 -3.40 14.91
C ALA A 207 8.71 -3.60 13.40
N THR A 208 8.29 -2.55 12.66
CA THR A 208 8.01 -2.63 11.21
C THR A 208 9.27 -2.79 10.35
N ALA A 209 10.47 -2.78 10.95
CA ALA A 209 11.70 -3.17 10.24
C ALA A 209 11.73 -4.66 9.84
N HIS A 210 10.83 -5.50 10.40
CA HIS A 210 10.69 -6.94 10.10
C HIS A 210 11.96 -7.79 10.29
N THR A 211 12.96 -7.28 11.03
CA THR A 211 14.28 -7.89 11.21
C THR A 211 14.31 -9.03 12.23
N GLU A 212 13.50 -8.96 13.29
CA GLU A 212 13.48 -9.96 14.38
C GLU A 212 12.05 -10.28 14.84
N LEU A 213 11.33 -11.11 14.10
CA LEU A 213 10.02 -11.63 14.55
C LEU A 213 10.13 -12.83 15.50
N ALA A 214 11.32 -13.07 16.06
CA ALA A 214 11.60 -14.21 16.90
C ALA A 214 11.99 -13.74 18.31
N GLY A 215 11.01 -13.35 19.14
CA GLY A 215 11.27 -13.11 20.56
C GLY A 215 10.33 -12.17 21.29
N GLY A 216 9.02 -12.39 21.21
CA GLY A 216 8.04 -11.81 22.13
C GLY A 216 7.73 -10.33 21.89
N ALA A 217 6.71 -10.06 21.08
CA ALA A 217 6.06 -8.76 21.07
C ALA A 217 5.72 -8.34 22.51
N LYS A 218 6.31 -7.23 22.97
CA LYS A 218 6.08 -6.71 24.33
C LYS A 218 4.72 -6.04 24.45
N ASP A 219 4.28 -5.39 23.37
CA ASP A 219 2.99 -4.71 23.30
C ASP A 219 1.98 -5.55 22.47
N PRO A 220 0.74 -5.77 22.96
CA PRO A 220 -0.30 -6.48 22.22
C PRO A 220 -0.66 -5.87 20.85
N LEU A 221 -0.35 -4.58 20.63
CA LEU A 221 -0.55 -3.88 19.36
C LEU A 221 0.48 -4.21 18.29
N THR A 222 1.61 -4.84 18.67
CA THR A 222 2.69 -5.19 17.72
C THR A 222 2.15 -6.08 16.60
N GLY A 223 1.36 -7.11 16.94
CA GLY A 223 0.78 -8.01 15.95
C GLY A 223 -0.11 -7.28 14.93
N PRO A 224 -1.15 -6.55 15.38
CA PRO A 224 -2.00 -5.77 14.47
C PRO A 224 -1.27 -4.77 13.58
N VAL A 225 -0.25 -4.05 14.11
CA VAL A 225 0.53 -3.09 13.31
C VAL A 225 1.33 -3.80 12.22
N LEU A 226 2.03 -4.89 12.56
CA LEU A 226 2.79 -5.69 11.59
C LEU A 226 1.88 -6.32 10.53
N ASP A 227 0.72 -6.81 10.94
CA ASP A 227 -0.25 -7.43 10.03
C ASP A 227 -0.86 -6.39 9.09
N ALA A 228 -1.12 -5.17 9.57
CA ALA A 228 -1.63 -4.06 8.77
C ALA A 228 -0.59 -3.59 7.73
N ASP A 229 0.68 -3.48 8.11
CA ASP A 229 1.78 -3.13 7.19
C ASP A 229 1.97 -4.19 6.10
N LEU A 230 1.86 -5.47 6.46
CA LEU A 230 1.98 -6.58 5.49
C LEU A 230 0.66 -6.94 4.77
N ALA A 231 -0.45 -6.25 5.04
CA ALA A 231 -1.75 -6.54 4.42
C ALA A 231 -1.71 -6.38 2.89
N GLY A 232 -0.83 -5.51 2.38
CA GLY A 232 -0.58 -5.31 0.95
C GLY A 232 -0.19 -6.58 0.18
N LEU A 233 0.47 -7.54 0.84
CA LEU A 233 0.83 -8.83 0.23
C LEU A 233 -0.39 -9.65 -0.15
N ALA A 234 -1.49 -9.47 0.57
CA ALA A 234 -2.76 -10.12 0.33
C ALA A 234 -3.69 -9.26 -0.54
N ARG A 235 -3.23 -8.30 -1.35
CA ARG A 235 -4.11 -7.63 -2.32
C ARG A 235 -4.64 -8.61 -3.37
N ASP A 236 -5.69 -8.20 -4.10
CA ASP A 236 -6.10 -8.85 -5.35
C ASP A 236 -4.93 -8.87 -6.36
N PRO A 237 -4.98 -9.72 -7.41
CA PRO A 237 -3.85 -9.87 -8.33
C PRO A 237 -3.35 -8.57 -8.95
N TYR A 238 -4.24 -7.64 -9.32
CA TYR A 238 -3.80 -6.35 -9.87
C TYR A 238 -3.15 -5.49 -8.80
N GLY A 239 -3.73 -5.44 -7.59
CA GLY A 239 -3.17 -4.67 -6.48
C GLY A 239 -1.81 -5.19 -6.00
N PHE A 240 -1.59 -6.50 -6.11
CA PHE A 240 -0.32 -7.12 -5.76
C PHE A 240 0.76 -6.92 -6.84
N LEU A 241 0.38 -6.90 -8.13
CA LEU A 241 1.32 -6.52 -9.19
C LEU A 241 1.68 -5.02 -9.12
N ASP A 242 0.69 -4.16 -8.87
CA ASP A 242 0.90 -2.73 -8.68
C ASP A 242 1.79 -2.44 -7.46
N TYR A 243 1.60 -3.20 -6.36
CA TYR A 243 2.51 -3.25 -5.21
C TYR A 243 3.96 -3.52 -5.63
N GLU A 244 4.18 -4.62 -6.35
CA GLU A 244 5.52 -5.06 -6.71
C GLU A 244 6.20 -4.12 -7.71
N ASP A 245 5.46 -3.61 -8.69
CA ASP A 245 5.96 -2.63 -9.65
C ASP A 245 6.26 -1.28 -8.96
N GLY A 246 5.45 -0.86 -7.99
CA GLY A 246 5.72 0.33 -7.15
C GLY A 246 7.01 0.20 -6.35
N VAL A 247 7.24 -0.95 -5.71
CA VAL A 247 8.51 -1.23 -5.03
C VAL A 247 9.67 -1.25 -6.03
N ARG A 248 9.50 -1.87 -7.21
CA ARG A 248 10.56 -1.86 -8.24
C ARG A 248 10.94 -0.44 -8.64
N GLU A 249 9.97 0.47 -8.81
CA GLU A 249 10.23 1.86 -9.17
C GLU A 249 11.03 2.62 -8.10
N GLU A 250 10.78 2.41 -6.80
CA GLU A 250 11.57 3.04 -5.73
C GLU A 250 13.04 2.61 -5.75
N TYR A 251 13.30 1.40 -6.24
CA TYR A 251 14.64 0.82 -6.41
C TYR A 251 15.16 0.91 -7.85
N MET A 252 14.61 1.77 -8.71
CA MET A 252 15.07 1.95 -10.12
C MET A 252 16.56 2.30 -10.25
N HIS A 253 17.16 2.84 -9.19
CA HIS A 253 18.60 3.12 -9.10
C HIS A 253 19.47 1.85 -8.90
N VAL A 254 18.86 0.72 -8.52
CA VAL A 254 19.52 -0.58 -8.37
C VAL A 254 19.39 -1.38 -9.68
N PRO A 255 20.47 -2.00 -10.17
CA PRO A 255 20.41 -2.88 -11.34
C PRO A 255 19.43 -4.05 -11.13
N ASP A 256 18.68 -4.41 -12.18
CA ASP A 256 17.62 -5.44 -12.13
C ASP A 256 18.10 -6.76 -11.50
N GLU A 257 19.26 -7.27 -11.92
CA GLU A 257 19.79 -8.55 -11.43
C GLU A 257 19.98 -8.52 -9.90
N VAL A 258 20.54 -7.42 -9.38
CA VAL A 258 20.80 -7.23 -7.95
C VAL A 258 19.48 -7.06 -7.19
N PHE A 259 18.56 -6.26 -7.74
CA PHE A 259 17.25 -6.02 -7.14
C PHE A 259 16.45 -7.32 -7.03
N PHE A 260 16.22 -8.04 -8.12
CA PHE A 260 15.39 -9.24 -8.12
C PHE A 260 16.02 -10.38 -7.30
N GLU A 261 17.35 -10.47 -7.22
CA GLU A 261 18.01 -11.41 -6.31
C GLU A 261 17.74 -11.06 -4.84
N ALA A 262 18.00 -9.81 -4.43
CA ALA A 262 17.82 -9.35 -3.05
C ALA A 262 16.35 -9.40 -2.62
N ARG A 263 15.46 -8.82 -3.44
CA ARG A 263 14.01 -8.85 -3.24
C ARG A 263 13.48 -10.28 -3.19
N GLY A 264 13.97 -11.16 -4.08
CA GLY A 264 13.59 -12.57 -4.08
C GLY A 264 14.01 -13.31 -2.81
N ARG A 265 15.18 -13.00 -2.24
CA ARG A 265 15.61 -13.55 -0.94
C ARG A 265 14.70 -13.08 0.19
N PHE A 266 14.35 -11.79 0.22
CA PHE A 266 13.43 -11.23 1.20
C PHE A 266 12.04 -11.91 1.13
N LEU A 267 11.43 -11.98 -0.06
CA LEU A 267 10.12 -12.61 -0.24
C LEU A 267 10.13 -14.11 0.08
N ARG A 268 11.21 -14.84 -0.23
CA ARG A 268 11.37 -16.25 0.19
C ARG A 268 11.51 -16.38 1.70
N GLY A 269 12.23 -15.46 2.35
CA GLY A 269 12.34 -15.41 3.81
C GLY A 269 10.99 -15.20 4.47
N LEU A 270 10.16 -14.29 3.95
CA LEU A 270 8.77 -14.13 4.36
C LEU A 270 7.98 -15.44 4.19
N LEU A 271 7.96 -15.99 2.98
CA LEU A 271 7.19 -17.19 2.65
C LEU A 271 7.57 -18.42 3.50
N ALA A 272 8.83 -18.51 3.93
CA ALA A 272 9.33 -19.59 4.78
C ALA A 272 8.90 -19.50 6.25
N ARG A 273 8.35 -18.36 6.70
CA ARG A 273 7.83 -18.22 8.07
C ARG A 273 6.64 -19.17 8.28
N PRO A 274 6.47 -19.75 9.48
CA PRO A 274 5.29 -20.57 9.81
C PRO A 274 3.97 -19.82 9.61
N ALA A 275 3.96 -18.53 9.92
CA ALA A 275 2.86 -17.60 9.65
C ALA A 275 3.44 -16.29 9.07
N LEU A 276 2.80 -15.75 8.04
CA LEU A 276 3.13 -14.41 7.52
C LEU A 276 2.57 -13.33 8.43
N TYR A 277 1.34 -13.56 8.92
CA TYR A 277 0.62 -12.67 9.82
C TYR A 277 0.68 -13.19 11.26
N VAL A 278 0.96 -12.29 12.19
CA VAL A 278 1.19 -12.56 13.62
C VAL A 278 -0.11 -12.87 14.34
N THR A 279 -1.20 -12.17 14.02
CA THR A 279 -2.47 -12.32 14.73
C THR A 279 -3.36 -13.39 14.09
N PRO A 280 -4.23 -14.06 14.86
CA PRO A 280 -5.24 -14.96 14.30
C PRO A 280 -6.17 -14.27 13.29
N ALA A 281 -6.52 -13.00 13.54
CA ALA A 281 -7.36 -12.21 12.64
C ALA A 281 -6.64 -11.94 11.31
N GLY A 282 -5.38 -11.50 11.34
CA GLY A 282 -4.58 -11.29 10.14
C GLY A 282 -4.35 -12.57 9.37
N ALA A 283 -4.07 -13.68 10.06
CA ALA A 283 -3.93 -14.98 9.42
C ALA A 283 -5.22 -15.41 8.69
N ALA A 284 -6.38 -15.23 9.32
CA ALA A 284 -7.68 -15.55 8.72
C ALA A 284 -8.01 -14.68 7.50
N LEU A 285 -7.65 -13.40 7.54
CA LEU A 285 -7.96 -12.43 6.47
C LEU A 285 -6.99 -12.51 5.29
N TYR A 286 -5.70 -12.74 5.54
CA TYR A 286 -4.66 -12.39 4.57
C TYR A 286 -3.73 -13.56 4.17
N GLU A 287 -3.48 -14.53 5.07
CA GLU A 287 -2.42 -15.55 4.91
C GLU A 287 -2.50 -16.30 3.58
N ALA A 288 -3.67 -16.88 3.27
CA ALA A 288 -3.85 -17.73 2.10
C ALA A 288 -3.56 -16.97 0.78
N ARG A 289 -4.07 -15.73 0.69
CA ARG A 289 -3.90 -14.89 -0.50
C ARG A 289 -2.48 -14.36 -0.63
N ALA A 290 -1.87 -13.92 0.47
CA ALA A 290 -0.47 -13.49 0.48
C ALA A 290 0.47 -14.61 0.05
N ARG A 291 0.31 -15.83 0.57
CA ARG A 291 1.12 -16.98 0.16
C ARG A 291 0.96 -17.32 -1.31
N ALA A 292 -0.26 -17.29 -1.83
CA ALA A 292 -0.53 -17.53 -3.25
C ALA A 292 0.16 -16.49 -4.13
N ASN A 293 0.02 -15.20 -3.78
CA ASN A 293 0.65 -14.07 -4.47
C ASN A 293 2.18 -14.19 -4.48
N LEU A 294 2.79 -14.37 -3.31
CA LEU A 294 4.24 -14.52 -3.17
C LEU A 294 4.78 -15.72 -3.96
N THR A 295 4.09 -16.86 -3.91
CA THR A 295 4.48 -18.07 -4.63
C THR A 295 4.43 -17.85 -6.15
N ALA A 296 3.34 -17.25 -6.65
CA ALA A 296 3.19 -16.95 -8.07
C ALA A 296 4.25 -15.97 -8.57
N LEU A 297 4.54 -14.91 -7.80
CA LEU A 297 5.57 -13.93 -8.14
C LEU A 297 6.95 -14.54 -8.20
N LEU A 298 7.33 -15.33 -7.20
CA LEU A 298 8.62 -16.00 -7.12
C LEU A 298 8.83 -17.05 -8.23
N ALA A 299 7.75 -17.60 -8.79
CA ALA A 299 7.79 -18.51 -9.93
C ALA A 299 7.86 -17.77 -11.30
N SER A 300 7.62 -16.45 -11.32
CA SER A 300 7.58 -15.68 -12.56
C SER A 300 8.97 -15.55 -13.21
N PRO A 301 9.04 -15.30 -14.54
CA PRO A 301 10.30 -15.08 -15.24
C PRO A 301 11.17 -13.96 -14.65
N ARG A 302 10.57 -12.94 -14.01
CA ARG A 302 11.29 -11.84 -13.35
C ARG A 302 12.20 -12.36 -12.23
N TYR A 303 11.74 -13.35 -11.48
CA TYR A 303 12.47 -13.96 -10.35
C TYR A 303 13.23 -15.25 -10.71
N ALA A 304 12.88 -15.89 -11.81
CA ALA A 304 13.56 -17.10 -12.30
C ALA A 304 14.94 -16.80 -12.91
N ARG A 305 15.14 -15.64 -13.56
CA ARG A 305 16.43 -15.27 -14.18
C ARG A 305 17.57 -15.09 -13.17
N GLY A 306 17.26 -14.72 -11.92
CA GLY A 306 18.24 -14.61 -10.83
C GLY A 306 18.79 -15.96 -10.33
N ARG A 307 18.20 -17.10 -10.72
CA ARG A 307 18.69 -18.45 -10.34
C ARG A 307 19.76 -19.00 -11.27
N ALA A 308 19.94 -18.45 -12.47
CA ALA A 308 20.78 -19.07 -13.52
C ALA A 308 22.30 -18.84 -13.36
N ARG A 309 22.77 -18.30 -12.23
CA ARG A 309 24.20 -18.03 -11.96
C ARG A 309 24.68 -18.40 -10.55
N ALA A 310 23.96 -19.26 -9.84
CA ALA A 310 24.45 -19.88 -8.60
C ALA A 310 25.03 -21.27 -8.86
#